data_AF-A0A949MGB8-F1
#
_entry.id   AF-A0A949MGB8-F1
#
_cell.length_a   1.000
_cell.length_b   1.000
_cell.length_c   1.000
_cell.angle_alpha   90.00
_cell.angle_beta   90.00
_cell.angle_gamma   90.00
#
_symmetry.space_group_name_H-M   'P 1'
#
loop_
_entity.id
_entity.type
_entity.pdbx_description
1 polymer ?
#
loop_
_entity_poly.entity_id
_entity_poly.type
_entity_poly.pdbx_seq_one_letter_code
_entity_poly.pdbx_strand_id
1 'polypeptide(L)'
;MTRRRAARVLAVTVALTALLAHAATAQPAPGTQIDSTAPRYVAIPGASFRTALPPDGKDAAATVAAFRMRVLPVTNGEFLAFVRQHPQWQRGHVPALFADQGYLSQWATPLSLGSTALPDQPVTQVSWFAARAYCASEGARLPTWYEWELVAAAGDDQRRDARADPAWREQLLEWYSKPTGTLPVVQGGPLNAYGVADMHAAVWEWVDDFASILVSTDNRDQGDPDRLKFCGAAALTMQDRDNYAILMRLAMLSSLKASYTTANLGFRCVRDDAGGTSPPGARP
;
A
#
# COMPACT_ATOMS: atom_id res chain seq x y z
N MET A 1 -52.29 -12.07 -69.57
CA MET A 1 -52.62 -11.88 -68.14
C MET A 1 -51.59 -12.67 -67.31
N THR A 2 -50.45 -12.06 -67.00
CA THR A 2 -50.07 -11.49 -65.68
C THR A 2 -49.54 -12.49 -64.64
N ARG A 3 -48.24 -12.32 -64.35
CA ARG A 3 -47.51 -12.60 -63.09
C ARG A 3 -47.15 -14.09 -62.86
N ARG A 4 -45.94 -14.48 -62.46
CA ARG A 4 -45.01 -13.88 -61.49
C ARG A 4 -43.55 -14.22 -61.84
N ARG A 5 -42.66 -13.21 -61.81
CA ARG A 5 -41.21 -13.38 -61.76
C ARG A 5 -40.83 -13.68 -60.30
N ALA A 6 -40.13 -14.78 -60.05
CA ALA A 6 -39.48 -15.05 -58.76
C ALA A 6 -37.99 -14.67 -58.88
N ALA A 7 -37.62 -13.51 -58.37
CA ALA A 7 -36.24 -13.09 -58.23
C ALA A 7 -35.64 -13.80 -57.00
N ARG A 8 -34.65 -14.69 -57.22
CA ARG A 8 -33.80 -15.20 -56.16
C ARG A 8 -32.69 -14.17 -55.90
N VAL A 9 -32.84 -13.41 -54.82
CA VAL A 9 -31.78 -12.56 -54.26
C VAL A 9 -30.80 -13.49 -53.54
N LEU A 10 -29.57 -13.58 -54.05
CA LEU A 10 -28.48 -14.27 -53.37
C LEU A 10 -27.92 -13.30 -52.31
N ALA A 11 -28.27 -13.50 -51.05
CA ALA A 11 -27.70 -12.75 -49.94
C ALA A 11 -26.29 -13.29 -49.65
N VAL A 12 -25.27 -12.51 -49.99
CA VAL A 12 -23.88 -12.77 -49.60
C VAL A 12 -23.69 -12.16 -48.20
N THR A 13 -23.70 -13.00 -47.17
CA THR A 13 -23.33 -12.62 -45.81
C THR A 13 -21.80 -12.63 -45.67
N VAL A 14 -21.20 -11.44 -45.67
CA VAL A 14 -19.79 -11.25 -45.27
C VAL A 14 -19.74 -11.26 -43.74
N ALA A 15 -19.27 -12.36 -43.15
CA ALA A 15 -18.98 -12.43 -41.71
C ALA A 15 -17.65 -11.73 -41.42
N LEU A 16 -17.71 -10.53 -40.84
CA LEU A 16 -16.55 -9.80 -40.35
C LEU A 16 -16.25 -10.28 -38.92
N THR A 17 -15.36 -11.25 -38.75
CA THR A 17 -14.87 -11.66 -37.43
C THR A 17 -13.75 -10.73 -36.99
N ALA A 18 -14.05 -9.85 -36.03
CA ALA A 18 -13.06 -9.03 -35.35
C ALA A 18 -12.19 -9.93 -34.44
N LEU A 19 -10.89 -10.05 -34.75
CA LEU A 19 -9.91 -10.64 -33.84
C LEU A 19 -9.59 -9.64 -32.71
N LEU A 20 -10.18 -9.84 -31.54
CA LEU A 20 -9.74 -9.20 -30.30
C LEU A 20 -8.55 -9.99 -29.75
N ALA A 21 -7.33 -9.50 -30.01
CA ALA A 21 -6.12 -9.97 -29.34
C ALA A 21 -6.20 -9.61 -27.85
N HIS A 22 -6.59 -10.57 -27.02
CA HIS A 22 -6.47 -10.45 -25.57
C HIS A 22 -4.99 -10.67 -25.22
N ALA A 23 -4.30 -9.59 -24.85
CA ALA A 23 -3.02 -9.70 -24.17
C ALA A 23 -3.27 -10.29 -22.78
N ALA A 24 -3.20 -11.62 -22.68
CA ALA A 24 -3.22 -12.32 -21.41
C ALA A 24 -1.96 -11.92 -20.62
N THR A 25 -2.12 -11.16 -19.54
CA THR A 25 -1.08 -10.96 -18.56
C THR A 25 -0.85 -12.30 -17.86
N ALA A 26 0.23 -13.00 -18.21
CA ALA A 26 0.62 -14.22 -17.54
C ALA A 26 0.92 -13.92 -16.06
N GLN A 27 0.10 -14.46 -15.17
CA GLN A 27 0.32 -14.40 -13.73
C GLN A 27 1.39 -15.43 -13.35
N PRO A 28 2.32 -15.12 -12.43
CA PRO A 28 3.38 -16.06 -12.05
C PRO A 28 2.80 -17.28 -11.34
N ALA A 29 3.43 -18.44 -11.55
CA ALA A 29 3.02 -19.71 -10.95
C ALA A 29 3.24 -19.73 -9.41
N PRO A 30 2.38 -20.43 -8.65
CA PRO A 30 2.51 -20.56 -7.21
C PRO A 30 3.82 -21.27 -6.83
N GLY A 31 4.54 -20.71 -5.84
CA GLY A 31 5.81 -21.26 -5.33
C GLY A 31 7.09 -20.64 -5.92
N THR A 32 6.99 -19.60 -6.75
CA THR A 32 8.18 -18.88 -7.22
C THR A 32 8.77 -18.03 -6.09
N GLN A 33 9.92 -18.44 -5.54
CA GLN A 33 10.73 -17.60 -4.66
C GLN A 33 11.01 -16.26 -5.37
N ILE A 34 10.65 -15.14 -4.76
CA ILE A 34 10.87 -13.82 -5.33
C ILE A 34 12.36 -13.50 -5.18
N ASP A 35 13.09 -13.42 -6.31
CA ASP A 35 14.45 -12.89 -6.35
C ASP A 35 14.44 -11.42 -5.87
N SER A 36 15.23 -11.10 -4.84
CA SER A 36 15.26 -9.80 -4.15
C SER A 36 16.23 -8.79 -4.78
N THR A 37 16.88 -9.11 -5.91
CA THR A 37 17.95 -8.28 -6.49
C THR A 37 17.48 -6.99 -7.17
N ALA A 38 16.18 -6.83 -7.47
CA ALA A 38 15.60 -5.60 -7.99
C ALA A 38 14.16 -5.39 -7.48
N PRO A 39 13.72 -4.12 -7.31
CA PRO A 39 12.39 -3.83 -6.79
C PRO A 39 11.31 -4.29 -7.77
N ARG A 40 10.60 -5.36 -7.43
CA ARG A 40 9.52 -5.91 -8.24
C ARG A 40 8.21 -5.17 -7.99
N TYR A 41 7.64 -4.63 -9.04
CA TYR A 41 6.32 -3.98 -9.04
C TYR A 41 5.28 -4.83 -9.78
N VAL A 42 4.08 -4.94 -9.23
CA VAL A 42 2.90 -5.56 -9.85
C VAL A 42 1.85 -4.51 -10.15
N ALA A 43 1.12 -4.68 -11.25
CA ALA A 43 0.03 -3.80 -11.63
C ALA A 43 -1.21 -4.10 -10.78
N ILE A 44 -1.80 -3.05 -10.21
CA ILE A 44 -3.02 -3.09 -9.43
C ILE A 44 -4.11 -2.42 -10.28
N PRO A 45 -5.16 -3.15 -10.68
CA PRO A 45 -6.25 -2.55 -11.41
C PRO A 45 -6.97 -1.52 -10.54
N GLY A 46 -7.36 -0.40 -11.14
CA GLY A 46 -8.21 0.57 -10.47
C GLY A 46 -9.54 -0.05 -10.04
N ALA A 47 -10.06 0.39 -8.90
CA ALA A 47 -11.26 -0.18 -8.30
C ALA A 47 -12.05 0.87 -7.51
N SER A 48 -13.36 0.66 -7.44
CA SER A 48 -14.21 1.28 -6.42
C SER A 48 -14.56 0.22 -5.39
N PHE A 49 -14.33 0.50 -4.11
CA PHE A 49 -14.55 -0.46 -3.02
C PHE A 49 -15.06 0.24 -1.76
N ARG A 50 -15.71 -0.53 -0.88
CA ARG A 50 -16.14 -0.03 0.44
C ARG A 50 -14.92 0.06 1.33
N THR A 51 -14.47 1.25 1.66
CA THR A 51 -13.37 1.47 2.62
C THR A 51 -13.89 1.36 4.06
N ALA A 52 -13.02 0.96 4.99
CA ALA A 52 -13.26 1.05 6.43
C ALA A 52 -13.26 2.51 6.93
N LEU A 53 -12.74 3.45 6.14
CA LEU A 53 -12.70 4.88 6.41
C LEU A 53 -13.33 5.71 5.27
N PRO A 54 -14.66 5.80 5.24
CA PRO A 54 -15.33 6.60 4.22
C PRO A 54 -14.93 8.08 4.28
N PRO A 55 -14.67 8.74 3.14
CA PRO A 55 -14.20 10.13 3.09
C PRO A 55 -15.09 11.12 3.86
N ASP A 56 -16.41 10.94 3.80
CA ASP A 56 -17.39 11.88 4.36
C ASP A 56 -18.21 11.28 5.52
N GLY A 57 -17.73 10.19 6.15
CA GLY A 57 -18.49 9.47 7.18
C GLY A 57 -19.79 8.83 6.69
N LYS A 58 -20.05 8.85 5.38
CA LYS A 58 -21.17 8.21 4.68
C LYS A 58 -20.66 6.98 3.95
N ASP A 59 -21.50 5.98 3.71
CA ASP A 59 -21.20 4.71 2.99
C ASP A 59 -20.71 4.84 1.52
N ALA A 60 -20.11 5.96 1.13
CA ALA A 60 -19.55 6.19 -0.18
C ALA A 60 -18.30 5.29 -0.41
N ALA A 61 -18.27 4.65 -1.58
CA ALA A 61 -17.12 3.84 -1.99
C ALA A 61 -15.90 4.73 -2.24
N ALA A 62 -14.73 4.29 -1.77
CA ALA A 62 -13.45 4.87 -2.18
C ALA A 62 -13.15 4.42 -3.61
N THR A 63 -12.59 5.33 -4.42
CA THR A 63 -12.18 5.03 -5.79
C THR A 63 -10.68 5.22 -5.92
N VAL A 64 -10.00 4.21 -6.46
CA VAL A 64 -8.56 4.16 -6.66
C VAL A 64 -8.29 3.95 -8.15
N ALA A 65 -7.45 4.80 -8.73
CA ALA A 65 -6.99 4.64 -10.11
C ALA A 65 -6.09 3.40 -10.24
N ALA A 66 -5.81 2.94 -11.47
CA ALA A 66 -4.80 1.90 -11.65
C ALA A 66 -3.41 2.43 -11.27
N PHE A 67 -2.60 1.58 -10.63
CA PHE A 67 -1.26 1.92 -10.16
C PHE A 67 -0.41 0.66 -10.09
N ARG A 68 0.87 0.79 -9.75
CA ARG A 68 1.77 -0.34 -9.52
C ARG A 68 2.28 -0.32 -8.09
N MET A 69 2.30 -1.47 -7.43
CA MET A 69 2.79 -1.60 -6.06
C MET A 69 4.00 -2.52 -6.00
N ARG A 70 4.98 -2.19 -5.14
CA ARG A 70 6.05 -3.14 -4.80
C ARG A 70 5.45 -4.41 -4.18
N VAL A 71 5.88 -5.57 -4.66
CA VAL A 71 5.44 -6.87 -4.13
C VAL A 71 5.82 -7.04 -2.66
N LEU A 72 6.99 -6.49 -2.29
CA LEU A 72 7.61 -6.62 -0.97
C LEU A 72 7.98 -5.23 -0.41
N PRO A 73 8.04 -5.06 0.92
CA PRO A 73 8.53 -3.84 1.55
C PRO A 73 9.99 -3.57 1.22
N VAL A 74 10.41 -2.31 1.39
CA VAL A 74 11.82 -1.90 1.20
C VAL A 74 12.69 -2.54 2.27
N THR A 75 13.84 -3.10 1.88
CA THR A 75 14.76 -3.79 2.80
C THR A 75 15.85 -2.87 3.36
N ASN A 76 16.52 -3.30 4.44
CA ASN A 76 17.70 -2.61 4.96
C ASN A 76 18.82 -2.50 3.92
N GLY A 77 19.04 -3.54 3.11
CA GLY A 77 20.07 -3.56 2.06
C GLY A 77 19.80 -2.51 0.98
N GLU A 78 18.54 -2.40 0.56
CA GLU A 78 18.10 -1.38 -0.40
C GLU A 78 18.22 0.03 0.18
N PHE A 79 17.74 0.23 1.42
CA PHE A 79 17.85 1.54 2.09
C PHE A 79 19.30 1.94 2.36
N LEU A 80 20.19 0.98 2.63
CA LEU A 80 21.62 1.22 2.77
C LEU A 80 22.23 1.72 1.45
N ALA A 81 21.83 1.12 0.32
CA ALA A 81 22.25 1.58 -1.00
C ALA A 81 21.76 3.01 -1.29
N PHE A 82 20.56 3.36 -0.84
CA PHE A 82 20.00 4.72 -0.90
C PHE A 82 20.82 5.72 -0.07
N VAL A 83 21.04 5.49 1.22
CA VAL A 83 21.76 6.49 2.06
C VAL A 83 23.24 6.66 1.68
N ARG A 84 23.84 5.68 1.00
CA ARG A 84 25.17 5.81 0.38
C ARG A 84 25.18 6.87 -0.73
N GLN A 85 24.10 6.97 -1.50
CA GLN A 85 23.94 7.92 -2.60
C GLN A 85 23.32 9.26 -2.15
N HIS A 86 22.66 9.27 -0.99
CA HIS A 86 22.00 10.45 -0.44
C HIS A 86 22.48 10.76 0.99
N PRO A 87 23.67 11.38 1.15
CA PRO A 87 24.28 11.62 2.46
C PRO A 87 23.45 12.42 3.46
N GLN A 88 22.52 13.24 2.99
CA GLN A 88 21.58 13.98 3.84
C GLN A 88 20.60 13.06 4.59
N TRP A 89 20.41 11.82 4.12
CA TRP A 89 19.59 10.79 4.75
C TRP A 89 20.38 9.81 5.61
N GLN A 90 21.69 10.01 5.78
CA GLN A 90 22.50 9.18 6.68
C GLN A 90 22.18 9.49 8.15
N ARG A 91 22.22 8.45 8.99
CA ARG A 91 22.10 8.61 10.45
C ARG A 91 23.12 9.63 10.95
N GLY A 92 22.66 10.58 11.76
CA GLY A 92 23.48 11.68 12.29
C GLY A 92 23.57 12.92 11.39
N HIS A 93 23.12 12.85 10.14
CA HIS A 93 23.05 14.00 9.23
C HIS A 93 21.64 14.52 8.99
N VAL A 94 20.61 13.68 9.21
CA VAL A 94 19.21 14.10 9.06
C VAL A 94 18.86 15.17 10.10
N PRO A 95 18.33 16.33 9.70
CA PRO A 95 17.84 17.33 10.63
C PRO A 95 16.72 16.78 11.53
N ALA A 96 16.70 17.18 12.81
CA ALA A 96 15.69 16.73 13.78
C ALA A 96 14.23 17.04 13.38
N LEU A 97 14.04 17.97 12.45
CA LEU A 97 12.74 18.26 11.85
C LEU A 97 12.21 17.09 11.01
N PHE A 98 13.11 16.32 10.38
CA PHE A 98 12.77 15.26 9.44
C PHE A 98 12.88 13.86 10.02
N ALA A 99 13.60 13.68 11.13
CA ALA A 99 13.63 12.41 11.85
C ALA A 99 14.00 12.62 13.33
N ASP A 100 13.41 11.82 14.20
CA ASP A 100 13.78 11.80 15.63
C ASP A 100 15.09 11.03 15.88
N GLN A 101 15.47 10.91 17.16
CA GLN A 101 16.71 10.26 17.59
C GLN A 101 16.75 8.74 17.33
N GLY A 102 15.60 8.11 17.07
CA GLY A 102 15.51 6.68 16.75
C GLY A 102 15.93 6.35 15.32
N TYR A 103 16.10 7.36 14.45
CA TYR A 103 16.38 7.15 13.03
C TYR A 103 17.59 6.24 12.77
N LEU A 104 17.31 5.07 12.15
CA LEU A 104 18.27 4.01 11.86
C LEU A 104 19.11 3.59 13.09
N SER A 105 18.56 3.73 14.30
CA SER A 105 19.33 3.52 15.53
C SER A 105 19.81 2.08 15.70
N GLN A 106 19.12 1.12 15.07
CA GLN A 106 19.46 -0.30 15.00
C GLN A 106 20.66 -0.62 14.10
N TRP A 107 21.11 0.31 13.26
CA TRP A 107 22.31 0.10 12.45
C TRP A 107 23.57 0.38 13.29
N ALA A 108 24.65 -0.37 13.03
CA ALA A 108 25.91 -0.17 13.76
C ALA A 108 26.55 1.20 13.50
N THR A 109 26.49 1.69 12.25
CA THR A 109 27.05 2.99 11.84
C THR A 109 26.17 3.63 10.76
N PRO A 110 26.41 4.89 10.35
CA PRO A 110 25.62 5.51 9.28
C PRO A 110 25.61 4.74 7.95
N LEU A 111 26.61 3.89 7.69
CA LEU A 111 26.79 3.16 6.43
C LEU A 111 27.03 1.65 6.61
N SER A 112 26.71 1.09 7.79
CA SER A 112 26.83 -0.35 8.08
C SER A 112 25.72 -0.83 9.01
N LEU A 113 25.05 -1.92 8.63
CA LEU A 113 23.88 -2.47 9.35
C LEU A 113 24.24 -3.09 10.70
N GLY A 114 25.40 -3.72 10.84
CA GLY A 114 25.74 -4.49 12.04
C GLY A 114 25.03 -5.84 12.13
N SER A 115 24.94 -6.40 13.34
CA SER A 115 24.32 -7.70 13.61
C SER A 115 22.83 -7.64 13.95
N THR A 116 22.32 -6.46 14.28
CA THR A 116 20.94 -6.22 14.72
C THR A 116 19.98 -5.90 13.58
N ALA A 117 20.49 -5.63 12.39
CA ALA A 117 19.72 -5.39 11.17
C ALA A 117 20.28 -6.24 10.04
N LEU A 118 19.49 -7.18 9.53
CA LEU A 118 19.89 -8.01 8.39
C LEU A 118 19.55 -7.28 7.07
N PRO A 119 20.37 -7.43 6.02
CA PRO A 119 20.13 -6.78 4.72
C PRO A 119 18.75 -7.06 4.15
N ASP A 120 18.28 -8.29 4.27
CA ASP A 120 17.01 -8.72 3.70
C ASP A 120 15.82 -8.48 4.63
N GLN A 121 16.00 -7.92 5.83
CA GLN A 121 14.85 -7.51 6.67
C GLN A 121 14.23 -6.21 6.16
N PRO A 122 12.94 -5.96 6.42
CA PRO A 122 12.33 -4.67 6.14
C PRO A 122 13.12 -3.57 6.84
N VAL A 123 13.35 -2.45 6.16
CA VAL A 123 13.91 -1.29 6.84
C VAL A 123 12.86 -0.72 7.80
N THR A 124 13.26 -0.49 9.04
CA THR A 124 12.45 0.17 10.07
C THR A 124 13.23 1.29 10.73
N GLN A 125 12.58 1.99 11.68
CA GLN A 125 13.11 3.22 12.29
C GLN A 125 13.48 4.26 11.23
N VAL A 126 12.60 4.39 10.25
CA VAL A 126 12.66 5.42 9.21
C VAL A 126 11.46 6.35 9.38
N SER A 127 11.71 7.66 9.22
CA SER A 127 10.65 8.64 9.27
C SER A 127 9.85 8.63 7.98
N TRP A 128 8.64 9.21 8.01
CA TRP A 128 7.82 9.37 6.81
C TRP A 128 8.54 10.18 5.72
N PHE A 129 9.30 11.20 6.11
CA PHE A 129 10.08 12.01 5.18
C PHE A 129 11.17 11.18 4.46
N ALA A 130 11.89 10.34 5.20
CA ALA A 130 12.92 9.48 4.64
C ALA A 130 12.32 8.41 3.72
N ALA A 131 11.18 7.83 4.10
CA ALA A 131 10.43 6.87 3.29
C ALA A 131 9.97 7.49 1.95
N ARG A 132 9.45 8.72 1.98
CA ARG A 132 9.09 9.46 0.75
C ARG A 132 10.29 9.76 -0.12
N ALA A 133 11.39 10.22 0.47
CA ALA A 133 12.61 10.50 -0.28
C ALA A 133 13.18 9.25 -0.94
N TYR A 134 13.14 8.09 -0.25
CA TYR A 134 13.50 6.81 -0.84
C TYR A 134 12.61 6.49 -2.04
N CYS A 135 11.28 6.51 -1.89
CA CYS A 135 10.40 6.18 -3.00
C CYS A 135 10.60 7.13 -4.19
N ALA A 136 10.79 8.43 -3.93
CA ALA A 136 11.09 9.41 -4.97
C ALA A 136 12.41 9.10 -5.71
N SER A 137 13.44 8.59 -5.02
CA SER A 137 14.72 8.23 -5.63
C SER A 137 14.61 7.09 -6.66
N GLU A 138 13.59 6.23 -6.54
CA GLU A 138 13.27 5.17 -7.50
C GLU A 138 12.09 5.52 -8.43
N GLY A 139 11.76 6.82 -8.56
CA GLY A 139 10.69 7.31 -9.43
C GLY A 139 9.29 6.84 -8.98
N ALA A 140 9.09 6.70 -7.67
CA ALA A 140 7.88 6.21 -7.03
C ALA A 140 7.42 7.18 -5.92
N ARG A 141 6.35 6.81 -5.22
CA ARG A 141 5.82 7.51 -4.03
C ARG A 141 5.36 6.51 -2.97
N LEU A 142 4.99 7.00 -1.80
CA LEU A 142 4.23 6.18 -0.85
C LEU A 142 2.80 5.93 -1.36
N PRO A 143 2.18 4.78 -1.04
CA PRO A 143 0.77 4.54 -1.30
C PRO A 143 -0.10 5.53 -0.52
N THR A 144 -1.26 5.89 -1.05
CA THR A 144 -2.33 6.49 -0.24
C THR A 144 -2.97 5.43 0.65
N TRP A 145 -3.74 5.84 1.66
CA TRP A 145 -4.47 4.92 2.50
C TRP A 145 -5.39 4.00 1.70
N TYR A 146 -6.13 4.55 0.73
CA TYR A 146 -7.06 3.75 -0.08
C TYR A 146 -6.36 2.78 -1.02
N GLU A 147 -5.20 3.15 -1.58
CA GLU A 147 -4.37 2.22 -2.36
C GLU A 147 -3.84 1.08 -1.50
N TRP A 148 -3.38 1.40 -0.29
CA TRP A 148 -2.90 0.41 0.66
C TRP A 148 -4.04 -0.53 1.10
N GLU A 149 -5.19 0.03 1.49
CA GLU A 149 -6.35 -0.72 1.97
C GLU A 149 -6.93 -1.64 0.89
N LEU A 150 -7.03 -1.17 -0.36
CA LEU A 150 -7.52 -1.96 -1.49
C LEU A 150 -6.74 -3.28 -1.61
N VAL A 151 -5.41 -3.21 -1.52
CA VAL A 151 -4.53 -4.38 -1.64
C VAL A 151 -4.50 -5.19 -0.34
N ALA A 152 -4.52 -4.51 0.82
CA ALA A 152 -4.51 -5.15 2.13
C ALA A 152 -5.83 -5.88 2.45
N ALA A 153 -6.95 -5.51 1.83
CA ALA A 153 -8.22 -6.19 1.98
C ALA A 153 -8.22 -7.61 1.38
N ALA A 154 -7.31 -7.91 0.44
CA ALA A 154 -7.24 -9.22 -0.18
C ALA A 154 -6.75 -10.29 0.83
N GLY A 155 -7.46 -11.41 0.88
CA GLY A 155 -7.19 -12.47 1.86
C GLY A 155 -6.18 -13.52 1.41
N ASP A 156 -6.27 -13.92 0.15
CA ASP A 156 -5.42 -14.90 -0.52
C ASP A 156 -5.38 -14.60 -2.02
N ASP A 157 -4.84 -15.51 -2.84
CA ASP A 157 -4.70 -15.38 -4.28
C ASP A 157 -6.04 -15.36 -5.06
N GLN A 158 -7.15 -15.68 -4.41
CA GLN A 158 -8.48 -15.74 -5.03
C GLN A 158 -9.40 -14.61 -4.57
N ARG A 159 -9.28 -14.16 -3.32
CA ARG A 159 -10.20 -13.21 -2.69
C ARG A 159 -9.61 -11.81 -2.63
N ARG A 160 -10.16 -10.91 -3.46
CA ARG A 160 -9.78 -9.48 -3.51
C ARG A 160 -10.24 -8.64 -2.31
N ASP A 161 -11.20 -9.15 -1.55
CA ASP A 161 -11.63 -8.57 -0.28
C ASP A 161 -12.12 -9.69 0.64
N ALA A 162 -11.41 -9.90 1.75
CA ALA A 162 -11.69 -10.91 2.75
C ALA A 162 -12.15 -10.31 4.09
N ARG A 163 -12.38 -9.00 4.18
CA ARG A 163 -12.73 -8.31 5.44
C ARG A 163 -14.01 -8.84 6.08
N ALA A 164 -14.95 -9.36 5.29
CA ALA A 164 -16.16 -9.99 5.82
C ALA A 164 -15.94 -11.43 6.36
N ASP A 165 -14.83 -12.09 5.99
CA ASP A 165 -14.53 -13.46 6.42
C ASP A 165 -14.08 -13.49 7.90
N PRO A 166 -14.81 -14.16 8.80
CA PRO A 166 -14.40 -14.31 10.20
C PRO A 166 -13.04 -15.01 10.36
N ALA A 167 -12.73 -16.02 9.54
CA ALA A 167 -11.49 -16.78 9.66
C ALA A 167 -10.27 -15.92 9.29
N TRP A 168 -10.40 -15.12 8.23
CA TRP A 168 -9.38 -14.15 7.85
C TRP A 168 -9.16 -13.09 8.94
N ARG A 169 -10.25 -12.56 9.53
CA ARG A 169 -10.16 -11.61 10.64
C ARG A 169 -9.47 -12.20 11.87
N GLU A 170 -9.76 -13.45 12.22
CA GLU A 170 -9.13 -14.15 13.34
C GLU A 170 -7.62 -14.35 13.10
N GLN A 171 -7.22 -14.77 11.90
CA GLN A 171 -5.81 -14.90 11.51
C GLN A 171 -5.07 -13.56 11.61
N LEU A 172 -5.73 -12.47 11.17
CA LEU A 172 -5.19 -11.14 11.27
C LEU A 172 -4.99 -10.74 12.73
N LEU A 173 -6.00 -10.93 13.59
CA LEU A 173 -5.90 -10.66 15.03
C LEU A 173 -4.79 -11.47 15.72
N GLU A 174 -4.61 -12.73 15.34
CA GLU A 174 -3.55 -13.57 15.88
C GLU A 174 -2.18 -12.95 15.60
N TRP A 175 -1.94 -12.44 14.38
CA TRP A 175 -0.70 -11.73 14.07
C TRP A 175 -0.52 -10.47 14.93
N TYR A 176 -1.57 -9.64 15.06
CA TYR A 176 -1.50 -8.41 15.88
C TYR A 176 -1.27 -8.69 17.37
N SER A 177 -1.64 -9.87 17.86
CA SER A 177 -1.46 -10.27 19.26
C SER A 177 -0.06 -10.81 19.58
N LYS A 178 0.76 -11.12 18.57
CA LYS A 178 2.12 -11.64 18.76
C LYS A 178 3.07 -10.49 19.12
N PRO A 179 3.88 -10.63 20.19
CA PRO A 179 4.91 -9.64 20.49
C PRO A 179 5.85 -9.46 19.30
N THR A 180 6.22 -8.21 19.00
CA THR A 180 7.25 -7.92 18.00
C THR A 180 8.59 -8.49 18.46
N GLY A 181 8.94 -9.67 17.94
CA GLY A 181 10.26 -10.28 18.07
C GLY A 181 11.22 -9.78 16.98
N THR A 182 12.23 -10.59 16.65
CA THR A 182 13.10 -10.34 15.50
C THR A 182 12.26 -10.29 14.22
N LEU A 183 12.38 -9.21 13.44
CA LEU A 183 11.64 -9.07 12.18
C LEU A 183 12.03 -10.20 11.21
N PRO A 184 11.06 -10.80 10.50
CA PRO A 184 11.36 -11.78 9.48
C PRO A 184 12.13 -11.14 8.33
N VAL A 185 12.91 -11.96 7.61
CA VAL A 185 13.48 -11.56 6.32
C VAL A 185 12.36 -11.40 5.28
N VAL A 186 12.55 -10.47 4.35
CA VAL A 186 11.69 -10.19 3.21
C VAL A 186 11.93 -11.25 2.14
N GLN A 187 11.38 -12.45 2.38
CA GLN A 187 11.41 -13.58 1.44
C GLN A 187 10.09 -13.74 0.68
N GLY A 188 9.04 -13.02 1.11
CA GLY A 188 7.70 -13.11 0.56
C GLY A 188 6.89 -14.27 1.14
N GLY A 189 5.77 -13.95 1.79
CA GLY A 189 4.70 -14.90 2.03
C GLY A 189 3.88 -15.22 0.77
N PRO A 190 2.78 -16.00 0.91
CA PRO A 190 1.83 -16.20 -0.17
C PRO A 190 1.35 -14.87 -0.77
N LEU A 191 1.29 -14.81 -2.10
CA LEU A 191 0.77 -13.64 -2.79
C LEU A 191 -0.74 -13.56 -2.62
N ASN A 192 -1.26 -12.37 -2.36
CA ASN A 192 -2.69 -12.12 -2.38
C ASN A 192 -3.23 -12.03 -3.83
N ALA A 193 -4.53 -11.78 -3.99
CA ALA A 193 -5.23 -11.71 -5.28
C ALA A 193 -4.76 -10.59 -6.21
N TYR A 194 -3.89 -9.69 -5.71
CA TYR A 194 -3.23 -8.65 -6.48
C TYR A 194 -1.75 -8.95 -6.79
N GLY A 195 -1.24 -10.12 -6.37
CA GLY A 195 0.15 -10.49 -6.57
C GLY A 195 1.12 -9.82 -5.59
N VAL A 196 0.64 -9.37 -4.43
CA VAL A 196 1.43 -8.68 -3.39
C VAL A 196 1.55 -9.57 -2.16
N ALA A 197 2.74 -9.58 -1.53
CA ALA A 197 3.01 -10.33 -0.32
C ALA A 197 3.06 -9.43 0.93
N ASP A 198 2.83 -10.07 2.08
CA ASP A 198 3.13 -9.57 3.42
C ASP A 198 2.53 -8.21 3.79
N MET A 199 1.35 -7.87 3.27
CA MET A 199 0.64 -6.63 3.62
C MET A 199 0.38 -6.49 5.13
N HIS A 200 0.20 -7.62 5.82
CA HIS A 200 -0.09 -7.67 7.26
C HIS A 200 0.95 -8.39 8.10
N ALA A 201 2.03 -8.92 7.52
CA ALA A 201 2.83 -9.95 8.19
C ALA A 201 4.26 -9.54 8.58
N ALA A 202 4.82 -8.50 7.94
CA ALA A 202 6.23 -8.14 8.11
C ALA A 202 6.43 -6.95 9.06
N VAL A 203 5.86 -5.80 8.71
CA VAL A 203 5.97 -4.53 9.45
C VAL A 203 4.68 -3.73 9.25
N TRP A 204 4.48 -2.73 10.11
CA TRP A 204 3.59 -1.63 9.77
C TRP A 204 4.17 -0.84 8.60
N GLU A 205 3.34 -0.11 7.88
CA GLU A 205 3.78 0.60 6.68
C GLU A 205 3.26 2.03 6.66
N TRP A 206 4.17 2.98 6.38
CA TRP A 206 3.81 4.35 6.08
C TRP A 206 2.94 4.44 4.82
N VAL A 207 1.97 5.35 4.85
CA VAL A 207 1.19 5.81 3.70
C VAL A 207 1.37 7.33 3.55
N ASP A 208 1.20 7.85 2.35
CA ASP A 208 1.48 9.26 2.01
C ASP A 208 0.59 10.22 2.81
N ASP A 209 -0.69 9.90 2.90
CA ASP A 209 -1.74 10.72 3.50
C ASP A 209 -1.96 10.45 5.00
N PHE A 210 -1.02 9.79 5.69
CA PHE A 210 -1.19 9.32 7.08
C PHE A 210 -1.68 10.40 8.06
N ALA A 211 -1.24 11.65 7.87
CA ALA A 211 -1.59 12.78 8.73
C ALA A 211 -3.02 13.29 8.52
N SER A 212 -3.61 13.06 7.34
CA SER A 212 -4.97 13.49 7.00
C SER A 212 -6.02 12.38 7.15
N ILE A 213 -5.62 11.13 7.37
CA ILE A 213 -6.53 9.96 7.42
C ILE A 213 -7.70 10.15 8.40
N LEU A 214 -7.51 10.90 9.49
CA LEU A 214 -8.51 11.08 10.53
C LEU A 214 -9.09 12.50 10.61
N VAL A 215 -8.68 13.39 9.71
CA VAL A 215 -9.24 14.73 9.67
C VAL A 215 -10.54 14.65 8.89
N SER A 216 -11.67 14.86 9.57
CA SER A 216 -12.98 14.97 8.91
C SER A 216 -12.94 16.02 7.81
N THR A 217 -13.42 15.68 6.61
CA THR A 217 -13.56 16.59 5.47
C THR A 217 -14.70 17.61 5.64
N ASP A 218 -15.61 17.42 6.62
CA ASP A 218 -16.66 18.40 6.93
C ASP A 218 -16.21 19.37 8.03
N ASN A 219 -15.79 20.57 7.61
CA ASN A 219 -15.45 21.69 8.50
C ASN A 219 -16.61 22.16 9.39
N ARG A 220 -17.87 21.76 9.12
CA ARG A 220 -19.04 22.11 9.95
C ARG A 220 -19.25 21.15 11.11
N ASP A 221 -18.78 19.91 10.97
CA ASP A 221 -18.78 18.87 12.02
C ASP A 221 -17.46 18.82 12.80
N GLN A 222 -16.51 19.71 12.52
CA GLN A 222 -15.39 20.03 13.41
C GLN A 222 -15.89 20.79 14.65
N GLY A 223 -16.80 20.18 15.39
CA GLY A 223 -17.06 20.55 16.77
C GLY A 223 -15.80 20.27 17.57
N ASP A 224 -15.09 21.35 17.90
CA ASP A 224 -13.86 21.41 18.68
C ASP A 224 -12.61 20.76 18.01
N PRO A 225 -11.66 21.56 17.49
CA PRO A 225 -10.39 21.07 16.94
C PRO A 225 -9.57 20.24 17.95
N ASP A 226 -9.92 20.26 19.23
CA ASP A 226 -9.31 19.40 20.23
C ASP A 226 -9.73 17.92 20.13
N ARG A 227 -10.86 17.58 19.48
CA ARG A 227 -11.29 16.17 19.33
C ARG A 227 -10.35 15.31 18.50
N LEU A 228 -9.62 15.92 17.56
CA LEU A 228 -8.59 15.26 16.73
C LEU A 228 -7.23 15.17 17.44
N LYS A 229 -7.07 15.78 18.61
CA LYS A 229 -5.84 15.70 19.43
C LYS A 229 -5.81 14.48 20.35
N PHE A 230 -6.85 13.64 20.35
CA PHE A 230 -6.92 12.45 21.18
C PHE A 230 -6.48 11.20 20.41
N CYS A 231 -5.62 10.40 21.05
CA CYS A 231 -5.31 9.02 20.64
C CYS A 231 -6.61 8.20 20.63
N GLY A 232 -7.27 8.09 19.47
CA GLY A 232 -8.53 7.34 19.33
C GLY A 232 -9.65 8.05 18.57
N ALA A 233 -9.45 9.25 18.02
CA ALA A 233 -10.46 9.92 17.18
C ALA A 233 -10.95 9.04 16.01
N ALA A 234 -10.07 8.19 15.46
CA ALA A 234 -10.42 7.18 14.47
C ALA A 234 -11.56 6.26 14.90
N ALA A 235 -11.58 5.85 16.16
CA ALA A 235 -12.56 4.89 16.67
C ALA A 235 -13.99 5.45 16.65
N LEU A 236 -14.15 6.77 16.57
CA LEU A 236 -15.44 7.46 16.52
C LEU A 236 -15.99 7.57 15.09
N THR A 237 -15.13 7.58 14.07
CA THR A 237 -15.53 7.72 12.65
C THR A 237 -15.74 6.39 11.95
N MET A 238 -15.38 5.26 12.59
CA MET A 238 -15.46 3.94 11.98
C MET A 238 -16.81 3.27 12.25
N GLN A 239 -17.51 2.96 11.16
CA GLN A 239 -18.83 2.33 11.20
C GLN A 239 -18.76 0.80 11.39
N ASP A 240 -17.67 0.16 10.94
CA ASP A 240 -17.51 -1.29 11.00
C ASP A 240 -16.43 -1.69 12.02
N ARG A 241 -16.87 -2.05 13.23
CA ARG A 241 -16.01 -2.45 14.34
C ARG A 241 -15.41 -3.85 14.18
N ASP A 242 -15.92 -4.64 13.25
CA ASP A 242 -15.44 -5.99 12.98
C ASP A 242 -14.06 -6.00 12.31
N ASN A 243 -13.64 -4.86 11.74
CA ASN A 243 -12.32 -4.67 11.14
C ASN A 243 -11.27 -4.20 12.15
N TYR A 244 -11.24 -4.78 13.35
CA TYR A 244 -10.40 -4.35 14.49
C TYR A 244 -8.92 -4.10 14.13
N ALA A 245 -8.33 -4.95 13.29
CA ALA A 245 -6.94 -4.81 12.84
C ALA A 245 -6.69 -3.54 12.01
N ILE A 246 -7.67 -3.13 11.20
CA ILE A 246 -7.64 -1.84 10.48
C ILE A 246 -7.75 -0.71 11.52
N LEU A 247 -8.64 -0.84 12.52
CA LEU A 247 -8.77 0.16 13.59
C LEU A 247 -7.45 0.37 14.33
N MET A 248 -6.74 -0.71 14.68
CA MET A 248 -5.45 -0.65 15.35
C MET A 248 -4.40 0.05 14.50
N ARG A 249 -4.35 -0.23 13.19
CA ARG A 249 -3.43 0.43 12.26
C ARG A 249 -3.67 1.94 12.21
N LEU A 250 -4.94 2.33 12.16
CA LEU A 250 -5.35 3.73 12.13
C LEU A 250 -5.04 4.46 13.44
N ALA A 251 -5.34 3.82 14.58
CA ALA A 251 -4.97 4.34 15.88
C ALA A 251 -3.45 4.53 15.99
N MET A 252 -2.66 3.57 15.54
CA MET A 252 -1.21 3.69 15.50
C MET A 252 -0.77 4.86 14.62
N LEU A 253 -1.16 4.92 13.34
CA LEU A 253 -0.79 5.99 12.42
C LEU A 253 -1.16 7.39 12.95
N SER A 254 -2.31 7.51 13.62
CA SER A 254 -2.79 8.76 14.19
C SER A 254 -1.95 9.32 15.34
N SER A 255 -1.24 8.45 16.04
CA SER A 255 -0.39 8.83 17.17
C SER A 255 1.02 9.24 16.74
N LEU A 256 1.34 9.11 15.45
CA LEU A 256 2.66 9.39 14.90
C LEU A 256 2.76 10.81 14.36
N LYS A 257 3.95 11.40 14.51
CA LYS A 257 4.37 12.57 13.71
C LYS A 257 5.21 12.09 12.53
N ALA A 258 5.28 12.89 11.46
CA ALA A 258 6.05 12.55 10.27
C ALA A 258 7.54 12.29 10.56
N SER A 259 8.10 12.90 11.61
CA SER A 259 9.49 12.70 12.05
C SER A 259 9.70 11.49 12.96
N TYR A 260 8.63 10.85 13.47
CA TYR A 260 8.76 9.73 14.39
C TYR A 260 9.32 8.49 13.69
N THR A 261 10.11 7.71 14.43
CA THR A 261 10.67 6.45 13.95
C THR A 261 10.35 5.34 14.95
N THR A 262 9.88 4.18 14.48
CA THR A 262 9.56 3.03 15.35
C THR A 262 10.17 1.74 14.82
N ALA A 263 10.43 0.80 15.73
CA ALA A 263 11.18 -0.43 15.42
C ALA A 263 10.46 -1.40 14.48
N ASN A 264 9.15 -1.23 14.28
CA ASN A 264 8.28 -2.11 13.51
C ASN A 264 7.51 -1.40 12.39
N LEU A 265 7.85 -0.14 12.08
CA LEU A 265 7.26 0.63 10.99
C LEU A 265 8.27 0.81 9.86
N GLY A 266 7.95 0.22 8.71
CA GLY A 266 8.66 0.36 7.46
C GLY A 266 7.76 1.01 6.40
N PHE A 267 7.97 0.64 5.14
CA PHE A 267 7.17 1.15 4.02
C PHE A 267 7.37 0.31 2.76
N ARG A 268 6.45 0.50 1.81
CA ARG A 268 6.60 0.07 0.42
C ARG A 268 6.21 1.21 -0.52
N CYS A 269 6.71 1.16 -1.74
CA CYS A 269 6.48 2.21 -2.73
C CYS A 269 5.43 1.79 -3.77
N VAL A 270 4.78 2.78 -4.37
CA VAL A 270 3.89 2.65 -5.51
C VAL A 270 4.27 3.60 -6.63
N ARG A 271 3.88 3.27 -7.85
CA ARG A 271 4.03 4.13 -9.04
C ARG A 271 2.68 4.36 -9.68
N ASP A 272 2.45 5.59 -10.12
CA ASP A 272 1.30 5.90 -10.97
C ASP A 272 1.48 5.19 -12.32
N ASP A 273 0.42 4.60 -12.88
CA ASP A 273 0.45 4.20 -14.28
C ASP A 273 0.41 5.47 -15.15
N ALA A 274 1.17 5.49 -16.25
CA ALA A 274 1.38 6.69 -17.09
C ALA A 274 0.10 7.30 -17.75
N GLY A 275 -1.09 6.80 -17.40
CA GLY A 275 -2.40 7.36 -17.79
C GLY A 275 -3.25 7.87 -16.63
N GLY A 276 -2.79 7.77 -15.37
CA GLY A 276 -3.50 8.27 -14.18
C GLY A 276 -3.04 9.67 -13.81
N THR A 277 -3.96 10.64 -13.82
CA THR A 277 -3.70 11.99 -13.34
C THR A 277 -3.36 11.98 -11.86
N SER A 278 -2.14 12.36 -11.47
CA SER A 278 -1.77 12.55 -10.06
C SER A 278 -2.73 13.55 -9.40
N PRO A 279 -3.17 13.32 -8.14
CA PRO A 279 -4.04 14.27 -7.45
C PRO A 279 -3.32 15.62 -7.26
N PRO A 280 -4.06 16.75 -7.33
CA PRO A 280 -3.49 18.07 -7.20
C PRO A 280 -3.00 18.29 -5.76
N GLY A 281 -1.68 18.26 -5.55
CA GLY A 281 -1.07 18.54 -4.26
C GLY A 281 0.38 18.10 -4.10
N ALA A 282 0.84 17.14 -4.90
CA ALA A 282 2.25 16.73 -4.90
C ALA A 282 3.05 17.58 -5.91
N ARG A 283 3.64 18.68 -5.43
CA ARG A 283 4.82 19.29 -6.05
C ARG A 283 5.84 19.62 -4.95
N PRO A 284 7.14 19.60 -5.28
CA PRO A 284 8.25 19.34 -4.36
C PRO A 284 8.33 20.30 -3.17
#